data_AF-A0A5D4SDB6-F1
#
_entry.id   AF-A0A5D4SDB6-F1
#
_cell.length_a   1.000
_cell.length_b   1.000
_cell.length_c   1.000
_cell.angle_alpha   90.00
_cell.angle_beta   90.00
_cell.angle_gamma   90.00
#
_symmetry.space_group_name_H-M   'P 1'
#
loop_
_entity.id
_entity.type
_entity.pdbx_description
1 polymer ?
#
loop_
_entity_poly.entity_id
_entity_poly.type
_entity_poly.pdbx_seq_one_letter_code
_entity_poly.pdbx_strand_id
1 'polypeptide(L)'
;MLRDLLWFWDAKNQYQLQKAQGLAGLIGILFVIFFVWKWEETFYPFFNMVGLVGFAERTGLVSDLSVMTVINIMGVIFVLCLAYAIVAVAAVFFGILLLMFASSKVGENIIALALLPIMSPFIIIGANKLKKETMGGAFKDMKTLNSIQKKYKDLKPTNHNFQLYLHKLEEQDESFQLDKWSLSASKSISHLNKVLPSVKDDTNWLIGYLKPLDKLYLIFPNPIPAMASQSFDKKYKGVGIYGFTSQHWRANSSVPGSKGDYYFPVLEIGVKWKDGDLKMIVEDSAQIEAENIYLIDDLYQLKGRHIDAVFKEINDNRPDVSEAIKRAHIAFYLLPIAYGDLEEKERTSESDLFFKQCGEVRNADVYSPIYAADVQEEIIKYAKDGEAWAIKWFSKVD
;
A
#
# COMPACT_ATOMS: atom_id res chain seq x y z
N MET A 1 -18.20 -0.25 -7.75
CA MET A 1 -16.96 0.53 -7.99
C MET A 1 -16.14 0.01 -9.16
N LEU A 2 -15.59 -1.22 -9.13
CA LEU A 2 -14.74 -1.72 -10.24
C LEU A 2 -15.53 -1.91 -11.56
N ARG A 3 -16.78 -2.35 -11.43
CA ARG A 3 -17.75 -2.44 -12.54
C ARG A 3 -18.09 -1.07 -13.14
N ASP A 4 -18.19 -0.03 -12.31
CA ASP A 4 -18.55 1.32 -12.75
C ASP A 4 -17.36 1.99 -13.48
N LEU A 5 -16.13 1.69 -13.02
CA LEU A 5 -14.88 2.10 -13.67
C LEU A 5 -14.69 1.44 -15.04
N LEU A 6 -15.00 0.14 -15.16
CA LEU A 6 -14.95 -0.57 -16.44
C LEU A 6 -16.01 -0.05 -17.42
N TRP A 7 -17.21 0.24 -16.94
CA TRP A 7 -18.28 0.82 -17.77
C TRP A 7 -17.92 2.23 -18.26
N PHE A 8 -17.33 3.06 -17.39
CA PHE A 8 -16.87 4.39 -17.76
C PHE A 8 -15.74 4.36 -18.81
N TRP A 9 -14.81 3.41 -18.67
CA TRP A 9 -13.73 3.23 -19.64
C TRP A 9 -14.24 2.81 -21.02
N ASP A 10 -15.19 1.86 -21.07
CA ASP A 10 -15.76 1.38 -22.32
C ASP A 10 -16.62 2.45 -23.01
N ALA A 11 -17.43 3.20 -22.24
CA ALA A 11 -18.20 4.34 -22.74
C ALA A 11 -17.29 5.45 -23.30
N LYS A 12 -16.15 5.72 -22.64
CA LYS A 12 -15.15 6.69 -23.13
C LYS A 12 -14.51 6.22 -24.44
N ASN A 13 -14.21 4.92 -24.56
CA ASN A 13 -13.59 4.35 -25.75
C ASN A 13 -14.56 4.37 -26.94
N GLN A 14 -15.83 4.03 -26.72
CA GLN A 14 -16.89 4.15 -27.74
C GLN A 14 -17.11 5.59 -28.19
N TYR A 15 -17.11 6.55 -27.26
CA TYR A 15 -17.21 7.97 -27.60
C TYR A 15 -16.04 8.45 -28.47
N GLN A 16 -14.81 8.02 -28.16
CA GLN A 16 -13.63 8.36 -28.96
C GLN A 16 -13.68 7.72 -30.35
N LEU A 17 -14.12 6.46 -30.47
CA LEU A 17 -14.31 5.78 -31.74
C LEU A 17 -15.37 6.47 -32.60
N GLN A 18 -16.52 6.85 -32.02
CA GLN A 18 -17.57 7.60 -32.73
C GLN A 18 -17.09 9.00 -33.16
N LYS A 19 -16.31 9.69 -32.32
CA LYS A 19 -15.74 10.99 -32.67
C LYS A 19 -14.71 10.90 -33.81
N ALA A 20 -13.88 9.86 -33.81
CA ALA A 20 -12.94 9.58 -34.89
C ALA A 20 -13.65 9.21 -36.20
N GLN A 21 -14.71 8.41 -36.12
CA GLN A 21 -15.56 8.06 -37.27
C GLN A 21 -16.33 9.28 -37.79
N GLY A 22 -16.76 10.21 -36.94
CA GLY A 22 -17.40 11.47 -37.34
C GLY A 22 -16.48 12.36 -38.17
N LEU A 23 -15.21 12.49 -37.79
CA LEU A 23 -14.22 13.26 -38.57
C LEU A 23 -13.88 12.55 -39.89
N ALA A 24 -13.68 11.22 -39.86
CA ALA A 24 -13.44 10.44 -41.08
C ALA A 24 -14.64 10.50 -42.05
N GLY A 25 -15.87 10.50 -41.52
CA GLY A 25 -17.10 10.67 -42.30
C GLY A 25 -17.17 12.05 -42.94
N LEU A 26 -16.82 13.11 -42.21
CA LEU A 26 -16.80 14.48 -42.74
C LEU A 26 -15.71 14.66 -43.81
N ILE A 27 -14.53 14.07 -43.60
CA ILE A 27 -13.47 14.02 -44.62
C ILE A 27 -13.94 13.23 -45.85
N GLY A 28 -14.62 12.10 -45.66
CA GLY A 28 -15.19 11.31 -46.75
C GLY A 28 -16.19 12.10 -47.59
N ILE A 29 -17.10 12.85 -46.94
CA ILE A 29 -18.08 13.71 -47.62
C ILE A 29 -17.37 14.82 -48.40
N LEU A 30 -16.39 15.50 -47.79
CA LEU A 30 -15.60 16.53 -48.47
C LEU A 30 -14.83 15.95 -49.66
N PHE A 31 -14.30 14.74 -49.53
CA PHE A 31 -13.59 14.05 -50.60
C PHE A 31 -14.54 13.70 -51.76
N VAL A 32 -15.75 13.23 -51.48
CA VAL A 32 -16.77 12.98 -52.52
C VAL A 32 -17.15 14.26 -53.25
N ILE A 33 -17.38 15.37 -52.53
CA ILE A 33 -17.68 16.67 -53.15
C ILE A 33 -16.51 17.12 -54.03
N PHE A 34 -15.28 17.03 -53.54
CA PHE A 34 -14.08 17.36 -54.31
C PHE A 34 -13.94 16.48 -55.57
N PHE A 35 -14.22 15.18 -55.42
CA PHE A 35 -14.14 14.22 -56.51
C PHE A 35 -15.13 14.52 -57.63
N VAL A 36 -16.38 14.84 -57.28
CA VAL A 36 -17.42 15.25 -58.25
C VAL A 36 -17.06 16.60 -58.88
N TRP A 37 -16.63 17.58 -58.09
CA TRP A 37 -16.30 18.92 -58.58
C TRP A 37 -15.12 18.94 -59.54
N LYS A 38 -14.10 18.11 -59.29
CA LYS A 38 -12.90 18.00 -60.13
C LYS A 38 -12.90 16.79 -61.05
N TRP A 39 -14.07 16.21 -61.29
CA TRP A 39 -14.21 15.01 -62.10
C TRP A 39 -13.63 15.20 -63.50
N GLU A 40 -14.07 16.22 -64.25
CA GLU A 40 -13.64 16.40 -65.65
C GLU A 40 -12.18 16.84 -65.78
N GLU A 41 -11.72 17.73 -64.90
CA GLU A 41 -10.38 18.33 -65.00
C GLU A 41 -9.27 17.41 -64.49
N THR A 42 -9.51 16.67 -63.41
CA THR A 42 -8.46 15.94 -62.68
C THR A 42 -8.65 14.43 -62.76
N PHE A 43 -9.85 13.93 -62.45
CA PHE A 43 -10.06 12.50 -62.27
C PHE A 43 -10.31 11.77 -63.59
N TYR A 44 -11.12 12.32 -64.48
CA TYR A 44 -11.43 11.76 -65.79
C TYR A 44 -10.18 11.51 -66.66
N PRO A 45 -9.27 12.48 -66.88
CA PRO A 45 -8.05 12.23 -67.65
C PRO A 45 -7.15 11.20 -66.96
N PHE A 46 -7.09 11.18 -65.63
CA PHE A 46 -6.35 10.16 -64.88
C PHE A 46 -6.93 8.75 -65.10
N PHE A 47 -8.25 8.58 -64.96
CA PHE A 47 -8.92 7.29 -65.20
C PHE A 47 -8.83 6.85 -66.65
N ASN A 48 -8.86 7.79 -67.60
CA ASN A 48 -8.66 7.50 -69.01
C ASN A 48 -7.21 7.06 -69.28
N MET A 49 -6.22 7.73 -68.68
CA MET A 49 -4.80 7.37 -68.78
C MET A 49 -4.51 5.97 -68.20
N VAL A 50 -5.14 5.61 -67.08
CA VAL A 50 -5.03 4.26 -66.48
C VAL A 50 -5.80 3.20 -67.30
N GLY A 51 -6.61 3.62 -68.27
CA GLY A 51 -7.39 2.73 -69.14
C GLY A 51 -8.69 2.22 -68.51
N LEU A 52 -9.09 2.77 -67.35
CA LEU A 52 -10.32 2.41 -66.65
C LEU A 52 -11.57 2.83 -67.41
N VAL A 53 -11.54 3.98 -68.09
CA VAL A 53 -12.65 4.46 -68.93
C VAL A 53 -12.86 3.51 -70.12
N GLY A 54 -11.79 3.19 -70.84
CA GLY A 54 -11.85 2.23 -71.95
C GLY A 54 -12.22 0.80 -71.51
N PHE A 55 -11.87 0.40 -70.28
CA PHE A 55 -12.35 -0.86 -69.71
C PHE A 55 -13.85 -0.83 -69.41
N ALA A 56 -14.36 0.26 -68.83
CA ALA A 56 -15.79 0.43 -68.55
C ALA A 56 -16.62 0.43 -69.84
N GLU A 57 -16.13 1.06 -70.90
CA GLU A 57 -16.78 1.02 -72.22
C GLU A 57 -16.77 -0.39 -72.82
N ARG A 58 -15.62 -1.09 -72.79
CA ARG A 58 -15.49 -2.46 -73.34
C ARG A 58 -16.29 -3.52 -72.59
N THR A 59 -16.48 -3.34 -71.29
CA THR A 59 -17.28 -4.25 -70.45
C THR A 59 -18.77 -3.94 -70.48
N GLY A 60 -19.19 -2.90 -71.23
CA GLY A 60 -20.58 -2.48 -71.33
C GLY A 60 -21.11 -1.82 -70.06
N LEU A 61 -20.23 -1.37 -69.16
CA LEU A 61 -20.59 -0.62 -67.95
C LEU A 61 -21.20 0.74 -68.29
N VAL A 62 -20.75 1.36 -69.39
CA VAL A 62 -21.31 2.60 -69.94
C VAL A 62 -22.02 2.28 -71.25
N SER A 63 -23.30 2.66 -71.33
CA SER A 63 -24.16 2.51 -72.51
C SER A 63 -24.84 3.83 -72.87
N ASP A 64 -25.28 3.96 -74.12
CA ASP A 64 -25.91 5.18 -74.65
C ASP A 64 -27.23 5.54 -73.93
N LEU A 65 -27.89 4.55 -73.32
CA LEU A 65 -29.09 4.74 -72.51
C LEU A 65 -28.71 4.84 -71.03
N SER A 66 -28.96 6.01 -70.42
CA SER A 66 -28.61 6.28 -69.01
C SER A 66 -29.16 5.23 -68.04
N VAL A 67 -30.34 4.67 -68.32
CA VAL A 67 -30.96 3.62 -67.50
C VAL A 67 -30.16 2.33 -67.50
N MET A 68 -29.65 1.90 -68.66
CA MET A 68 -28.88 0.66 -68.79
C MET A 68 -27.51 0.78 -68.12
N THR A 69 -26.88 1.95 -68.22
CA THR A 69 -25.64 2.28 -67.49
C THR A 69 -25.83 2.17 -65.97
N VAL A 70 -26.92 2.72 -65.42
CA VAL A 70 -27.22 2.62 -63.99
C VAL A 70 -27.45 1.17 -63.56
N ILE A 71 -28.21 0.39 -64.33
CA ILE A 71 -28.46 -1.04 -64.03
C ILE A 71 -27.16 -1.84 -64.05
N ASN A 72 -26.29 -1.63 -65.02
CA ASN A 72 -25.02 -2.35 -65.13
C ASN A 72 -24.07 -1.98 -63.99
N ILE A 73 -23.97 -0.71 -63.62
CA ILE A 73 -23.19 -0.25 -62.46
C ILE A 73 -23.74 -0.87 -61.17
N MET A 74 -25.07 -0.84 -60.95
CA MET A 74 -25.68 -1.48 -59.79
C MET A 74 -25.43 -2.99 -59.75
N GLY A 75 -25.49 -3.66 -60.90
CA GLY A 75 -25.18 -5.09 -61.01
C GLY A 75 -23.73 -5.40 -60.63
N VAL A 76 -22.77 -4.61 -61.11
CA VAL A 76 -21.34 -4.79 -60.74
C VAL A 76 -21.11 -4.50 -59.25
N ILE A 77 -21.71 -3.44 -58.71
CA ILE A 77 -21.63 -3.15 -57.26
C ILE A 77 -22.21 -4.32 -56.46
N PHE A 78 -23.36 -4.86 -56.86
CA PHE A 78 -23.98 -6.01 -56.19
C PHE A 78 -23.07 -7.24 -56.22
N VAL A 79 -22.46 -7.56 -57.36
CA VAL A 79 -21.49 -8.67 -57.48
C VAL A 79 -20.26 -8.44 -56.61
N LEU A 80 -19.73 -7.22 -56.57
CA LEU A 80 -18.60 -6.87 -55.69
C LEU A 80 -18.97 -7.00 -54.21
N CYS A 81 -20.15 -6.54 -53.80
CA CYS A 81 -20.66 -6.72 -52.44
C CYS A 81 -20.79 -8.21 -52.09
N LEU A 82 -21.28 -9.03 -53.01
CA LEU A 82 -21.41 -10.48 -52.82
C LEU A 82 -20.04 -11.16 -52.73
N ALA A 83 -19.08 -10.80 -53.60
CA ALA A 83 -17.71 -11.29 -53.53
C ALA A 83 -17.04 -10.91 -52.21
N TYR A 84 -17.21 -9.66 -51.76
CA TYR A 84 -16.68 -9.21 -50.47
C TYR A 84 -17.32 -9.95 -49.30
N ALA A 85 -18.64 -10.18 -49.34
CA ALA A 85 -19.33 -10.96 -48.32
C ALA A 85 -18.79 -12.41 -48.24
N ILE A 86 -18.52 -13.06 -49.39
CA ILE A 86 -17.90 -14.39 -49.43
C ILE A 86 -16.51 -14.37 -48.81
N VAL A 87 -15.67 -13.39 -49.17
CA VAL A 87 -14.31 -13.24 -48.61
C VAL A 87 -14.37 -12.99 -47.11
N ALA A 88 -15.29 -12.15 -46.64
CA ALA A 88 -15.48 -11.87 -45.21
C ALA A 88 -15.92 -13.13 -44.44
N VAL A 89 -16.88 -13.89 -44.98
CA VAL A 89 -17.32 -15.17 -44.39
C VAL A 89 -16.16 -16.17 -44.36
N ALA A 90 -15.38 -16.27 -45.43
CA ALA A 90 -14.21 -17.14 -45.47
C ALA A 90 -13.16 -16.72 -44.42
N ALA A 91 -12.87 -15.42 -44.30
CA ALA A 91 -11.93 -14.89 -43.31
C ALA A 91 -12.40 -15.17 -41.87
N VAL A 92 -13.68 -14.97 -41.58
CA VAL A 92 -14.27 -15.30 -40.26
C VAL A 92 -14.19 -16.80 -40.00
N PHE A 93 -14.52 -17.64 -40.99
CA PHE A 93 -14.44 -19.09 -40.88
C PHE A 93 -13.00 -19.56 -40.60
N PHE A 94 -12.01 -19.06 -41.35
CA PHE A 94 -10.60 -19.35 -41.09
C PHE A 94 -10.13 -18.83 -39.72
N GLY A 95 -10.60 -17.66 -39.30
CA GLY A 95 -10.32 -17.11 -37.97
C GLY A 95 -10.83 -18.03 -36.85
N ILE A 96 -12.06 -18.53 -36.99
CA ILE A 96 -12.64 -19.49 -36.04
C ILE A 96 -11.85 -20.80 -36.04
N LEU A 97 -11.46 -21.33 -37.21
CA LEU A 97 -10.62 -22.53 -37.29
C LEU A 97 -9.26 -22.34 -36.61
N LEU A 98 -8.61 -21.19 -36.80
CA LEU A 98 -7.34 -20.86 -36.13
C LEU A 98 -7.51 -20.74 -34.62
N LEU A 99 -8.62 -20.17 -34.13
CA LEU A 99 -8.93 -20.08 -32.70
C LEU A 99 -9.18 -21.45 -32.09
N MET A 100 -9.94 -22.32 -32.76
CA MET A 100 -10.15 -23.70 -32.30
C MET A 100 -8.83 -24.47 -32.26
N PHE A 101 -7.98 -24.31 -33.29
CA PHE A 101 -6.66 -24.92 -33.33
C PHE A 101 -5.77 -24.40 -32.19
N ALA A 102 -5.73 -23.09 -31.97
CA ALA A 102 -4.97 -22.45 -30.89
C ALA A 102 -5.43 -22.85 -29.49
N SER A 103 -6.72 -23.14 -29.29
CA SER A 103 -7.24 -23.62 -28.00
C SER A 103 -6.85 -25.08 -27.68
N SER A 104 -6.37 -25.83 -28.66
CA SER A 104 -5.90 -27.20 -28.46
C SER A 104 -4.45 -27.19 -27.98
N LYS A 105 -4.08 -28.06 -27.03
CA LYS A 105 -2.69 -28.17 -26.55
C LYS A 105 -1.68 -28.46 -27.67
N VAL A 106 -2.12 -29.18 -28.71
CA VAL A 106 -1.28 -29.50 -29.86
C VAL A 106 -1.07 -28.26 -30.74
N GLY A 107 -2.14 -27.52 -31.02
CA GLY A 107 -2.05 -26.29 -31.81
C GLY A 107 -1.32 -25.16 -31.09
N GLU A 108 -1.49 -25.03 -29.77
CA GLU A 108 -0.72 -24.10 -28.94
C GLU A 108 0.78 -24.34 -29.08
N ASN A 109 1.23 -25.60 -28.99
CA ASN A 109 2.64 -25.95 -29.13
C ASN A 109 3.18 -25.69 -30.55
N ILE A 110 2.39 -25.97 -31.58
CA ILE A 110 2.78 -25.72 -32.98
C ILE A 110 2.88 -24.21 -33.25
N ILE A 111 1.93 -23.42 -32.76
CA ILE A 111 1.93 -21.95 -32.88
C ILE A 111 3.11 -21.37 -32.09
N ALA A 112 3.35 -21.82 -30.86
CA ALA A 112 4.50 -21.39 -30.07
C ALA A 112 5.83 -21.69 -30.78
N LEU A 113 5.96 -22.86 -31.39
CA LEU A 113 7.14 -23.25 -32.16
C LEU A 113 7.33 -22.39 -33.41
N ALA A 114 6.25 -22.08 -34.14
CA ALA A 114 6.27 -21.23 -35.32
C ALA A 114 6.57 -19.76 -35.01
N LEU A 115 6.13 -19.27 -33.85
CA LEU A 115 6.38 -17.90 -33.38
C LEU A 115 7.74 -17.75 -32.69
N LEU A 116 8.36 -18.83 -32.23
CA LEU A 116 9.64 -18.80 -31.52
C LEU A 116 10.76 -18.07 -32.29
N PRO A 117 10.97 -18.24 -33.61
CA PRO A 117 11.99 -17.50 -34.35
C PRO A 117 11.73 -15.99 -34.35
N ILE A 118 10.46 -15.58 -34.44
CA ILE A 118 10.02 -14.18 -34.49
C ILE A 118 10.13 -13.54 -33.10
N MET A 119 9.80 -14.30 -32.04
CA MET A 119 9.84 -13.84 -30.65
C MET A 119 11.26 -13.92 -30.05
N SER A 120 12.15 -14.76 -30.60
CA SER A 120 13.51 -14.97 -30.09
C SER A 120 14.34 -13.69 -29.92
N PRO A 121 14.32 -12.69 -30.84
CA PRO A 121 15.10 -11.47 -30.67
C PRO A 121 14.58 -10.64 -29.50
N PHE A 122 13.25 -10.60 -29.31
CA PHE A 122 12.62 -9.87 -28.22
C PHE A 122 12.90 -10.53 -26.86
N ILE A 123 12.85 -11.86 -26.80
CA ILE A 123 13.20 -12.63 -25.60
C ILE A 123 14.67 -12.42 -25.23
N ILE A 124 15.59 -12.45 -26.21
CA ILE A 124 17.03 -12.24 -25.99
C ILE A 124 17.31 -10.79 -25.53
N ILE A 125 16.68 -9.79 -26.15
CA ILE A 125 16.84 -8.38 -25.76
C ILE A 125 16.28 -8.14 -24.35
N GLY A 126 15.08 -8.67 -24.05
CA GLY A 126 14.48 -8.57 -22.72
C GLY A 126 15.31 -9.24 -21.63
N ALA A 127 15.80 -10.46 -21.89
CA ALA A 127 16.68 -11.18 -20.98
C ALA A 127 18.01 -10.44 -20.74
N ASN A 128 18.60 -9.86 -21.80
CA ASN A 128 19.84 -9.08 -21.69
C ASN A 128 19.65 -7.74 -20.96
N LYS A 129 18.47 -7.10 -21.09
CA LYS A 129 18.14 -5.87 -20.36
C LYS A 129 17.96 -6.14 -18.87
N LEU A 130 17.23 -7.20 -18.52
CA LEU A 130 17.11 -7.71 -17.15
C LEU A 130 18.48 -8.08 -16.55
N LYS A 131 19.36 -8.74 -17.34
CA LYS A 131 20.73 -9.07 -16.90
C LYS A 131 21.61 -7.83 -16.69
N LYS A 132 21.47 -6.79 -17.50
CA LYS A 132 22.25 -5.55 -17.37
C LYS A 132 21.78 -4.68 -16.21
N GLU A 133 20.46 -4.60 -15.96
CA GLU A 133 19.90 -3.91 -14.79
C GLU A 133 20.28 -4.63 -13.48
N THR A 134 20.29 -5.96 -13.46
CA THR A 134 20.72 -6.75 -12.29
C THR A 134 22.24 -6.75 -12.08
N MET A 135 23.08 -6.85 -13.13
CA MET A 135 24.54 -6.90 -12.96
C MET A 135 25.20 -5.53 -12.79
N GLY A 136 24.67 -4.46 -13.42
CA GLY A 136 25.21 -3.10 -13.30
C GLY A 136 25.02 -2.48 -11.92
N GLY A 137 23.87 -2.76 -11.27
CA GLY A 137 23.63 -2.45 -9.85
C GLY A 137 24.45 -3.37 -8.93
N ALA A 138 24.39 -4.68 -9.13
CA ALA A 138 25.07 -5.64 -8.26
C ALA A 138 26.60 -5.48 -8.18
N PHE A 139 27.29 -5.09 -9.27
CA PHE A 139 28.76 -4.91 -9.23
C PHE A 139 29.20 -3.60 -8.55
N LYS A 140 28.41 -2.52 -8.68
CA LYS A 140 28.69 -1.26 -7.97
C LYS A 140 28.34 -1.40 -6.49
N ASP A 141 27.25 -2.11 -6.19
CA ASP A 141 26.81 -2.47 -4.85
C ASP A 141 27.76 -3.44 -4.16
N MET A 142 28.36 -4.42 -4.85
CA MET A 142 29.26 -5.38 -4.17
C MET A 142 30.54 -4.74 -3.61
N LYS A 143 31.11 -3.72 -4.25
CA LYS A 143 32.34 -3.07 -3.76
C LYS A 143 32.05 -2.13 -2.59
N THR A 144 30.97 -1.37 -2.65
CA THR A 144 30.48 -0.55 -1.53
C THR A 144 30.02 -1.43 -0.37
N LEU A 145 29.19 -2.45 -0.62
CA LEU A 145 28.71 -3.41 0.37
C LEU A 145 29.87 -4.12 1.09
N ASN A 146 30.91 -4.56 0.38
CA ASN A 146 32.10 -5.15 1.01
C ASN A 146 32.83 -4.19 1.96
N SER A 147 32.86 -2.88 1.66
CA SER A 147 33.47 -1.88 2.54
C SER A 147 32.61 -1.60 3.78
N ILE A 148 31.29 -1.57 3.60
CA ILE A 148 30.32 -1.32 4.67
C ILE A 148 30.20 -2.56 5.58
N GLN A 149 30.17 -3.77 5.02
CA GLN A 149 30.22 -5.04 5.76
C GLN A 149 31.48 -5.13 6.62
N LYS A 150 32.64 -4.68 6.12
CA LYS A 150 33.86 -4.58 6.93
C LYS A 150 33.72 -3.59 8.08
N LYS A 151 33.07 -2.44 7.88
CA LYS A 151 32.85 -1.41 8.90
C LYS A 151 32.05 -1.95 10.10
N TYR A 152 31.10 -2.85 9.87
CA TYR A 152 30.21 -3.38 10.90
C TYR A 152 30.49 -4.83 11.30
N LYS A 153 31.65 -5.39 10.90
CA LYS A 153 31.97 -6.82 11.07
C LYS A 153 31.91 -7.32 12.51
N ASP A 154 32.24 -6.46 13.47
CA ASP A 154 32.31 -6.83 14.89
C ASP A 154 30.96 -6.70 15.62
N LEU A 155 29.90 -6.27 14.92
CA LEU A 155 28.56 -6.21 15.47
C LEU A 155 27.91 -7.60 15.47
N LYS A 156 27.00 -7.81 16.44
CA LYS A 156 26.13 -8.98 16.44
C LYS A 156 25.27 -9.03 15.16
N PRO A 157 24.87 -10.22 14.69
CA PRO A 157 24.20 -10.39 13.39
C PRO A 157 22.98 -9.47 13.17
N THR A 158 22.10 -9.34 14.17
CA THR A 158 20.90 -8.52 14.02
C THR A 158 21.26 -7.03 13.89
N ASN A 159 22.12 -6.52 14.76
CA ASN A 159 22.59 -5.14 14.67
C ASN A 159 23.40 -4.90 13.40
N HIS A 160 24.22 -5.85 12.98
CA HIS A 160 24.99 -5.78 11.74
C HIS A 160 24.07 -5.55 10.54
N ASN A 161 23.06 -6.40 10.36
CA ASN A 161 22.10 -6.27 9.26
C ASN A 161 21.32 -4.96 9.33
N PHE A 162 20.95 -4.52 10.54
CA PHE A 162 20.26 -3.26 10.72
C PHE A 162 21.12 -2.04 10.37
N GLN A 163 22.39 -2.00 10.77
CA GLN A 163 23.29 -0.93 10.35
C GLN A 163 23.51 -0.91 8.84
N LEU A 164 23.58 -2.08 8.20
CA LEU A 164 23.63 -2.17 6.74
C LEU A 164 22.35 -1.61 6.09
N TYR A 165 21.19 -1.93 6.65
CA TYR A 165 19.90 -1.44 6.17
C TYR A 165 19.77 0.08 6.31
N LEU A 166 20.14 0.65 7.47
CA LEU A 166 20.15 2.10 7.66
C LEU A 166 21.04 2.82 6.64
N HIS A 167 22.24 2.29 6.40
CA HIS A 167 23.15 2.91 5.44
C HIS A 167 22.64 2.80 4.00
N LYS A 168 21.96 1.70 3.66
CA LYS A 168 21.28 1.56 2.37
C LYS A 168 20.15 2.58 2.21
N LEU A 169 19.38 2.84 3.26
CA LEU A 169 18.34 3.87 3.23
C LEU A 169 18.92 5.27 3.02
N GLU A 170 20.03 5.60 3.68
CA GLU A 170 20.75 6.86 3.46
C GLU A 170 21.18 7.05 2.01
N GLU A 171 21.58 5.98 1.31
CA GLU A 171 21.99 6.04 -0.09
C GLU A 171 20.81 6.10 -1.07
N GLN A 172 19.65 5.53 -0.71
CA GLN A 172 18.52 5.33 -1.63
C GLN A 172 17.38 6.34 -1.48
N ASP A 173 17.15 6.87 -0.29
CA ASP A 173 16.06 7.79 0.01
C ASP A 173 16.61 9.13 0.47
N GLU A 174 16.60 10.13 -0.42
CA GLU A 174 17.05 11.50 -0.12
C GLU A 174 16.24 12.16 1.02
N SER A 175 15.03 11.66 1.30
CA SER A 175 14.20 12.14 2.41
C SER A 175 14.51 11.45 3.74
N PHE A 176 15.39 10.46 3.75
CA PHE A 176 15.72 9.69 4.92
C PHE A 176 16.43 10.55 5.97
N GLN A 177 15.91 10.52 7.20
CA GLN A 177 16.50 11.15 8.37
C GLN A 177 16.63 10.11 9.48
N LEU A 178 17.83 10.02 10.03
CA LEU A 178 18.17 9.14 11.14
C LEU A 178 18.51 9.97 12.37
N ASP A 179 17.64 9.93 13.37
CA ASP A 179 17.90 10.51 14.68
C ASP A 179 18.23 9.37 15.66
N LYS A 180 19.52 9.15 15.94
CA LYS A 180 19.95 8.21 16.97
C LYS A 180 19.88 8.86 18.36
N TRP A 181 19.11 8.28 19.27
CA TRP A 181 18.92 8.83 20.61
C TRP A 181 19.87 8.14 21.59
N SER A 182 20.82 8.92 22.11
CA SER A 182 21.69 8.47 23.20
C SER A 182 20.92 8.50 24.52
N LEU A 183 20.37 7.35 24.93
CA LEU A 183 20.14 6.89 26.32
C LEU A 183 19.55 7.83 27.39
N SER A 184 19.00 9.01 27.06
CA SER A 184 18.16 9.72 28.02
C SER A 184 16.75 9.16 27.90
N ALA A 185 16.42 8.12 28.68
CA ALA A 185 15.07 7.54 28.76
C ALA A 185 13.97 8.61 28.89
N SER A 186 14.29 9.76 29.49
CA SER A 186 13.40 10.92 29.59
C SER A 186 12.91 11.48 28.24
N LYS A 187 13.78 11.55 27.22
CA LYS A 187 13.41 12.04 25.88
C LYS A 187 12.57 11.00 25.13
N SER A 188 12.89 9.72 25.33
CA SER A 188 12.12 8.58 24.82
C SER A 188 10.71 8.57 25.40
N ILE A 189 10.61 8.67 26.72
CA ILE A 189 9.33 8.74 27.42
C ILE A 189 8.54 9.97 26.98
N SER A 190 9.13 11.17 26.90
CA SER A 190 8.37 12.35 26.46
C SER A 190 7.91 12.29 24.99
N HIS A 191 8.57 11.48 24.16
CA HIS A 191 8.15 11.25 22.79
C HIS A 191 7.02 10.22 22.68
N LEU A 192 7.15 9.11 23.41
CA LEU A 192 6.22 7.99 23.34
C LEU A 192 4.99 8.18 24.24
N ASN A 193 5.10 9.01 25.29
CA ASN A 193 4.00 9.36 26.20
C ASN A 193 3.06 10.41 25.58
N LYS A 194 2.30 9.97 24.57
CA LYS A 194 1.36 10.79 23.81
C LYS A 194 0.12 9.98 23.44
N VAL A 195 -1.02 10.67 23.36
CA VAL A 195 -2.23 10.17 22.71
C VAL A 195 -2.13 10.45 21.22
N LEU A 196 -2.54 9.48 20.41
CA LEU A 196 -2.57 9.57 18.96
C LEU A 196 -3.98 9.84 18.43
N PRO A 197 -4.15 10.54 17.31
CA PRO A 197 -5.47 10.71 16.68
C PRO A 197 -5.94 9.43 16.00
N SER A 198 -5.00 8.65 15.47
CA SER A 198 -5.23 7.42 14.70
C SER A 198 -3.92 6.65 14.64
N VAL A 199 -3.99 5.34 14.86
CA VAL A 199 -2.83 4.45 14.72
C VAL A 199 -2.34 4.43 13.27
N LYS A 200 -3.24 4.62 12.30
CA LYS A 200 -2.93 4.55 10.87
C LYS A 200 -2.09 5.72 10.37
N ASP A 201 -2.13 6.84 11.08
CA ASP A 201 -1.59 8.11 10.58
C ASP A 201 -0.33 8.56 11.35
N ASP A 202 0.07 7.86 12.42
CA ASP A 202 1.33 8.15 13.09
C ASP A 202 2.48 7.43 12.40
N THR A 203 3.40 8.19 11.82
CA THR A 203 4.64 7.67 11.22
C THR A 203 5.84 7.83 12.14
N ASN A 204 5.67 8.40 13.33
CA ASN A 204 6.77 8.70 14.25
C ASN A 204 7.04 7.54 15.23
N TRP A 205 7.31 6.36 14.70
CA TRP A 205 7.66 5.20 15.52
C TRP A 205 9.17 5.14 15.78
N LEU A 206 9.54 4.47 16.87
CA LEU A 206 10.95 4.28 17.24
C LEU A 206 11.34 2.83 16.99
N ILE A 207 12.59 2.61 16.61
CA ILE A 207 13.21 1.29 16.59
C ILE A 207 14.16 1.19 17.76
N GLY A 208 13.93 0.19 18.61
CA GLY A 208 14.80 -0.16 19.72
C GLY A 208 15.66 -1.36 19.39
N TYR A 209 16.93 -1.32 19.82
CA TYR A 209 17.82 -2.46 19.78
C TYR A 209 18.18 -2.90 21.20
N LEU A 210 17.91 -4.17 21.51
CA LEU A 210 18.21 -4.81 22.79
C LEU A 210 19.48 -5.67 22.64
N LYS A 211 20.61 -5.15 23.09
CA LYS A 211 21.94 -5.78 22.94
C LYS A 211 22.04 -7.16 23.59
N PRO A 212 21.53 -7.39 24.83
CA PRO A 212 21.67 -8.69 25.47
C PRO A 212 21.05 -9.83 24.64
N LEU A 213 19.85 -9.59 24.10
CA LEU A 213 19.10 -10.58 23.33
C LEU A 213 19.38 -10.55 21.82
N ASP A 214 20.12 -9.54 21.33
CA ASP A 214 20.36 -9.30 19.90
C ASP A 214 19.05 -9.17 19.10
N LYS A 215 18.09 -8.42 19.65
CA LYS A 215 16.75 -8.24 19.08
C LYS A 215 16.47 -6.79 18.71
N LEU A 216 15.70 -6.61 17.65
CA LEU A 216 15.16 -5.32 17.23
C LEU A 216 13.67 -5.28 17.48
N TYR A 217 13.21 -4.13 17.94
CA TYR A 217 11.83 -3.88 18.28
C TYR A 217 11.36 -2.62 17.59
N LEU A 218 10.17 -2.69 17.00
CA LEU A 218 9.39 -1.52 16.69
C LEU A 218 8.62 -1.11 17.96
N ILE A 219 8.81 0.12 18.42
CA ILE A 219 8.26 0.63 19.67
C ILE A 219 7.13 1.60 19.37
N PHE A 220 5.97 1.34 19.97
CA PHE A 220 4.77 2.13 19.78
C PHE A 220 4.53 3.10 20.94
N PRO A 221 3.85 4.24 20.69
CA PRO A 221 3.45 5.16 21.74
C PRO A 221 2.55 4.49 22.80
N ASN A 222 2.75 4.87 24.05
CA ASN A 222 1.92 4.46 25.17
C ASN A 222 1.51 5.72 25.93
N PRO A 223 0.23 6.09 26.00
CA PRO A 223 -0.19 7.24 26.79
C PRO A 223 -0.30 6.93 28.29
N ILE A 224 -0.14 5.66 28.70
CA ILE A 224 -0.30 5.28 30.10
C ILE A 224 0.95 5.69 30.91
N PRO A 225 0.80 6.41 32.04
CA PRO A 225 1.92 6.74 32.92
C PRO A 225 2.72 5.52 33.40
N ALA A 226 3.98 5.75 33.80
CA ALA A 226 4.92 4.69 34.18
C ALA A 226 4.33 3.66 35.15
N MET A 227 3.64 4.15 36.19
CA MET A 227 3.05 3.35 37.27
C MET A 227 1.97 2.35 36.82
N ALA A 228 1.41 2.55 35.63
CA ALA A 228 0.38 1.70 35.06
C ALA A 228 0.74 1.25 33.63
N SER A 229 1.97 1.48 33.20
CA SER A 229 2.34 1.39 31.80
C SER A 229 2.23 -0.02 31.21
N GLN A 230 2.12 -1.09 32.02
CA GLN A 230 1.85 -2.45 31.55
C GLN A 230 0.35 -2.75 31.34
N SER A 231 -0.56 -1.85 31.69
CA SER A 231 -2.00 -2.10 31.64
C SER A 231 -2.55 -2.36 30.23
N PHE A 232 -1.80 -2.00 29.17
CA PHE A 232 -2.18 -2.39 27.81
C PHE A 232 -1.96 -3.89 27.54
N ASP A 233 -1.06 -4.57 28.25
CA ASP A 233 -0.70 -5.96 27.99
C ASP A 233 -1.80 -6.91 28.51
N LYS A 234 -2.39 -7.69 27.59
CA LYS A 234 -3.39 -8.73 27.90
C LYS A 234 -2.82 -9.87 28.73
N LYS A 235 -1.53 -10.16 28.61
CA LYS A 235 -0.86 -11.26 29.32
C LYS A 235 -0.65 -10.93 30.80
N TYR A 236 -0.60 -9.65 31.15
CA TYR A 236 -0.44 -9.22 32.53
C TYR A 236 -1.70 -9.49 33.36
N LYS A 237 -1.62 -10.46 34.27
CA LYS A 237 -2.71 -10.84 35.20
C LYS A 237 -2.47 -10.25 36.58
N GLY A 238 -2.68 -8.95 36.72
CA GLY A 238 -2.66 -8.25 38.01
C GLY A 238 -4.04 -8.13 38.65
N VAL A 239 -4.06 -7.59 39.86
CA VAL A 239 -5.26 -7.18 40.61
C VAL A 239 -5.72 -5.82 40.11
N GLY A 240 -7.04 -5.62 40.05
CA GLY A 240 -7.67 -4.41 39.55
C GLY A 240 -7.79 -4.37 38.03
N ILE A 241 -8.43 -3.32 37.51
CA ILE A 241 -8.63 -3.13 36.07
C ILE A 241 -7.27 -3.06 35.40
N TYR A 242 -7.08 -3.90 34.38
CA TYR A 242 -5.80 -4.02 33.67
C TYR A 242 -4.60 -4.25 34.60
N GLY A 243 -4.81 -4.88 35.76
CA GLY A 243 -3.78 -5.15 36.75
C GLY A 243 -3.17 -3.91 37.41
N PHE A 244 -3.85 -2.75 37.32
CA PHE A 244 -3.37 -1.46 37.83
C PHE A 244 -2.91 -1.54 39.29
N THR A 245 -3.72 -2.13 40.17
CA THR A 245 -3.42 -2.21 41.61
C THR A 245 -2.13 -2.98 41.89
N SER A 246 -1.87 -4.06 41.14
CA SER A 246 -0.62 -4.82 41.27
C SER A 246 0.61 -4.06 40.78
N GLN A 247 0.47 -3.27 39.72
CA GLN A 247 1.57 -2.43 39.22
C GLN A 247 1.85 -1.28 40.20
N HIS A 248 0.80 -0.65 40.71
CA HIS A 248 0.84 0.41 41.71
C HIS A 248 1.58 -0.04 42.98
N TRP A 249 1.24 -1.22 43.52
CA TRP A 249 1.92 -1.77 44.70
C TRP A 249 3.37 -2.19 44.45
N ARG A 250 3.72 -2.61 43.22
CA ARG A 250 5.12 -2.88 42.87
C ARG A 250 5.93 -1.59 42.85
N ALA A 251 5.38 -0.50 42.30
CA ALA A 251 6.02 0.81 42.32
C ALA A 251 6.29 1.29 43.76
N ASN A 252 5.43 0.95 44.72
CA ASN A 252 5.62 1.27 46.15
C ASN A 252 6.84 0.58 46.79
N SER A 253 7.28 -0.56 46.26
CA SER A 253 8.44 -1.29 46.79
C SER A 253 9.78 -0.69 46.35
N SER A 254 9.78 0.17 45.33
CA SER A 254 10.95 0.82 44.76
C SER A 254 10.97 2.32 45.07
N VAL A 255 11.59 2.66 46.20
CA VAL A 255 12.16 3.97 46.63
C VAL A 255 11.49 5.27 46.10
N PRO A 256 11.04 6.19 46.97
CA PRO A 256 10.54 7.50 46.58
C PRO A 256 11.55 8.26 45.71
N GLY A 257 11.16 8.60 44.48
CA GLY A 257 12.01 9.29 43.50
C GLY A 257 12.63 8.40 42.42
N SER A 258 12.44 7.08 42.47
CA SER A 258 12.76 6.22 41.33
C SER A 258 11.73 6.43 40.22
N LYS A 259 12.20 6.76 39.00
CA LYS A 259 11.32 6.77 37.82
C LYS A 259 10.88 5.32 37.62
N GLY A 260 9.63 5.01 37.97
CA GLY A 260 9.09 3.67 37.81
C GLY A 260 9.37 3.10 36.42
N ASP A 261 9.48 1.78 36.34
CA ASP A 261 9.67 1.09 35.07
C ASP A 261 8.57 1.51 34.09
N TYR A 262 8.99 2.01 32.93
CA TYR A 262 8.07 2.48 31.91
C TYR A 262 8.05 1.45 30.78
N TYR A 263 6.88 0.85 30.57
CA TYR A 263 6.65 -0.18 29.57
C TYR A 263 5.96 0.38 28.33
N PHE A 264 6.34 -0.10 27.15
CA PHE A 264 5.72 0.25 25.87
C PHE A 264 5.31 -1.00 25.11
N PRO A 265 4.26 -0.92 24.26
CA PRO A 265 4.00 -1.97 23.29
C PRO A 265 5.16 -2.03 22.32
N VAL A 266 5.70 -3.24 22.12
CA VAL A 266 6.75 -3.49 21.14
C VAL A 266 6.39 -4.64 20.22
N LEU A 267 6.89 -4.59 19.00
CA LEU A 267 6.81 -5.67 18.01
C LEU A 267 8.22 -6.07 17.58
N GLU A 268 8.58 -7.33 17.74
CA GLU A 268 9.88 -7.83 17.26
C GLU A 268 9.95 -7.75 15.73
N ILE A 269 11.03 -7.15 15.24
CA ILE A 269 11.31 -6.99 13.81
C ILE A 269 12.68 -7.57 13.47
N GLY A 270 12.82 -8.02 12.24
CA GLY A 270 14.08 -8.50 11.68
C GLY A 270 14.49 -7.67 10.47
N VAL A 271 15.78 -7.71 10.15
CA VAL A 271 16.29 -7.23 8.86
C VAL A 271 16.94 -8.41 8.15
N LYS A 272 16.35 -8.83 7.02
CA LYS A 272 16.80 -9.99 6.25
C LYS A 272 16.96 -9.63 4.77
N TRP A 273 17.84 -10.36 4.10
CA TRP A 273 17.97 -10.30 2.66
C TRP A 273 16.78 -11.02 2.01
N LYS A 274 16.02 -10.30 1.18
CA LYS A 274 14.89 -10.80 0.39
C LYS A 274 14.97 -10.21 -1.01
N ASP A 275 15.00 -11.08 -2.01
CA ASP A 275 15.10 -10.71 -3.44
C ASP A 275 16.34 -9.86 -3.78
N GLY A 276 17.45 -10.10 -3.08
CA GLY A 276 18.69 -9.34 -3.26
C GLY A 276 18.71 -7.98 -2.57
N ASP A 277 17.71 -7.68 -1.73
CA ASP A 277 17.60 -6.44 -0.97
C ASP A 277 17.48 -6.69 0.54
N LEU A 278 18.01 -5.80 1.39
CA LEU A 278 17.78 -5.81 2.82
C LEU A 278 16.40 -5.20 3.09
N LYS A 279 15.49 -6.02 3.62
CA LYS A 279 14.15 -5.57 3.98
C LYS A 279 13.94 -5.72 5.48
N MET A 280 13.32 -4.71 6.07
CA MET A 280 12.72 -4.86 7.39
C MET A 280 11.50 -5.77 7.26
N ILE A 281 11.45 -6.78 8.10
CA ILE A 281 10.37 -7.76 8.14
C ILE A 281 9.86 -7.87 9.57
N VAL A 282 8.57 -8.13 9.70
CA VAL A 282 7.99 -8.56 10.96
C VAL A 282 8.02 -10.08 10.96
N GLU A 283 8.56 -10.70 12.00
CA GLU A 283 8.56 -12.17 12.10
C GLU A 283 7.12 -12.67 12.25
N ASP A 284 6.74 -13.74 11.55
CA ASP A 284 5.36 -14.25 11.56
C ASP A 284 4.88 -14.66 12.97
N SER A 285 5.82 -15.08 13.83
CA SER A 285 5.55 -15.43 15.23
C SER A 285 5.64 -14.25 16.19
N ALA A 286 6.05 -13.06 15.74
CA ALA A 286 6.20 -11.89 16.60
C ALA A 286 4.83 -11.47 17.12
N GLN A 287 4.68 -11.42 18.44
CA GLN A 287 3.50 -10.88 19.11
C GLN A 287 3.81 -9.49 19.67
N ILE A 288 2.77 -8.70 19.91
CA ILE A 288 2.93 -7.48 20.70
C ILE A 288 3.22 -7.87 22.14
N GLU A 289 4.28 -7.30 22.69
CA GLU A 289 4.74 -7.53 24.06
C GLU A 289 4.96 -6.20 24.78
N ALA A 290 5.00 -6.24 26.11
CA ALA A 290 5.39 -5.10 26.93
C ALA A 290 6.87 -5.16 27.25
N GLU A 291 7.61 -4.14 26.80
CA GLU A 291 9.05 -4.04 27.05
C GLU A 291 9.38 -2.78 27.82
N ASN A 292 10.35 -2.88 28.73
CA ASN A 292 10.78 -1.76 29.55
C ASN A 292 11.76 -0.90 28.74
N ILE A 293 11.49 0.40 28.63
CA ILE A 293 12.34 1.33 27.89
C ILE A 293 13.77 1.39 28.41
N TYR A 294 13.98 1.10 29.70
CA TYR A 294 15.30 1.09 30.31
C TYR A 294 16.14 -0.13 29.89
N LEU A 295 15.52 -1.17 29.33
CA LEU A 295 16.22 -2.34 28.79
C LEU A 295 16.69 -2.10 27.35
N ILE A 296 16.14 -1.11 26.65
CA ILE A 296 16.52 -0.80 25.26
C ILE A 296 17.84 -0.01 25.23
N ASP A 297 18.89 -0.60 24.65
CA ASP A 297 20.24 -0.02 24.62
C ASP A 297 20.40 1.13 23.63
N ASP A 298 19.81 0.99 22.43
CA ASP A 298 19.88 1.99 21.38
C ASP A 298 18.48 2.26 20.82
N LEU A 299 18.13 3.54 20.66
CA LEU A 299 16.87 3.99 20.07
C LEU A 299 17.14 4.80 18.81
N TYR A 300 16.38 4.50 17.76
CA TYR A 300 16.49 5.12 16.45
C TYR A 300 15.11 5.65 16.06
N GLN A 301 15.02 6.95 15.79
CA GLN A 301 13.88 7.53 15.11
C GLN A 301 14.21 7.61 13.62
N LEU A 302 13.46 6.87 12.82
CA LEU A 302 13.60 6.85 11.37
C LEU A 302 12.48 7.69 10.75
N LYS A 303 12.82 8.55 9.80
CA LYS A 303 11.84 9.29 8.98
C LYS A 303 12.24 9.19 7.52
N GLY A 304 11.26 9.20 6.62
CA GLY A 304 11.49 9.14 5.18
C GLY A 304 10.33 8.42 4.49
N ARG A 305 10.15 8.69 3.19
CA ARG A 305 9.01 8.13 2.43
C ARG A 305 9.01 6.61 2.43
N HIS A 306 10.19 5.98 2.34
CA HIS A 306 10.28 4.52 2.38
C HIS A 306 9.88 3.97 3.75
N ILE A 307 10.31 4.61 4.83
CA ILE A 307 9.99 4.20 6.20
C ILE A 307 8.49 4.35 6.48
N ASP A 308 7.89 5.47 6.06
CA ASP A 308 6.45 5.69 6.21
C ASP A 308 5.63 4.59 5.52
N ALA A 309 6.10 4.14 4.34
CA ALA A 309 5.46 3.04 3.61
C ALA A 309 5.59 1.69 4.35
N VAL A 310 6.78 1.38 4.89
CA VAL A 310 7.00 0.16 5.69
C VAL A 310 6.12 0.16 6.93
N PHE A 311 6.06 1.27 7.67
CA PHE A 311 5.23 1.39 8.86
C PHE A 311 3.75 1.28 8.56
N LYS A 312 3.29 1.91 7.47
CA LYS A 312 1.91 1.75 7.00
C LYS A 312 1.59 0.29 6.64
N GLU A 313 2.49 -0.39 5.92
CA GLU A 313 2.33 -1.81 5.57
C GLU A 313 2.25 -2.68 6.82
N ILE A 314 3.10 -2.44 7.82
CA ILE A 314 3.04 -3.17 9.10
C ILE A 314 1.68 -2.96 9.76
N ASN A 315 1.18 -1.72 9.86
CA ASN A 315 -0.10 -1.46 10.49
C ASN A 315 -1.29 -2.08 9.74
N ASP A 316 -1.27 -2.03 8.41
CA ASP A 316 -2.35 -2.57 7.58
C ASP A 316 -2.40 -4.11 7.64
N ASN A 317 -1.23 -4.76 7.79
CA ASN A 317 -1.12 -6.22 7.86
C ASN A 317 -1.17 -6.80 9.29
N ARG A 318 -1.07 -5.96 10.33
CA ARG A 318 -1.02 -6.38 11.74
C ARG A 318 -2.13 -5.72 12.57
N PRO A 319 -3.37 -6.24 12.52
CA PRO A 319 -4.49 -5.67 13.28
C PRO A 319 -4.28 -5.70 14.80
N ASP A 320 -3.43 -6.61 15.29
CA ASP A 320 -3.04 -6.71 16.70
C ASP A 320 -2.20 -5.51 17.18
N VAL A 321 -1.42 -4.87 16.29
CA VAL A 321 -0.72 -3.60 16.59
C VAL A 321 -1.75 -2.51 16.89
N SER A 322 -2.70 -2.31 15.98
CA SER A 322 -3.78 -1.35 16.14
C SER A 322 -4.63 -1.62 17.38
N GLU A 323 -4.92 -2.89 17.68
CA GLU A 323 -5.65 -3.28 18.88
C GLU A 323 -4.88 -2.96 20.16
N ALA A 324 -3.58 -3.29 20.23
CA ALA A 324 -2.76 -3.03 21.42
C ALA A 324 -2.63 -1.53 21.71
N ILE A 325 -2.40 -0.72 20.67
CA ILE A 325 -2.31 0.73 20.81
C ILE A 325 -3.67 1.30 21.22
N LYS A 326 -4.77 0.89 20.57
CA LYS A 326 -6.13 1.30 20.94
C LYS A 326 -6.43 0.99 22.41
N ARG A 327 -6.10 -0.22 22.87
CA ARG A 327 -6.26 -0.62 24.27
C ARG A 327 -5.45 0.26 25.23
N ALA A 328 -4.23 0.63 24.87
CA ALA A 328 -3.42 1.54 25.69
C ALA A 328 -4.11 2.91 25.85
N HIS A 329 -4.70 3.42 24.77
CA HIS A 329 -5.41 4.70 24.77
C HIS A 329 -6.72 4.64 25.56
N ILE A 330 -7.50 3.57 25.42
CA ILE A 330 -8.70 3.36 26.23
C ILE A 330 -8.34 3.25 27.71
N ALA A 331 -7.31 2.46 28.05
CA ALA A 331 -6.86 2.30 29.43
C ALA A 331 -6.42 3.63 30.05
N PHE A 332 -5.73 4.49 29.29
CA PHE A 332 -5.32 5.82 29.74
C PHE A 332 -6.51 6.68 30.21
N TYR A 333 -7.65 6.66 29.49
CA TYR A 333 -8.84 7.42 29.90
C TYR A 333 -9.70 6.68 30.93
N LEU A 334 -9.71 5.35 30.91
CA LEU A 334 -10.54 4.53 31.80
C LEU A 334 -10.00 4.49 33.23
N LEU A 335 -8.68 4.38 33.41
CA LEU A 335 -8.05 4.26 34.72
C LEU A 335 -8.36 5.46 35.64
N PRO A 336 -8.24 6.73 35.19
CA PRO A 336 -8.66 7.89 35.98
C PRO A 336 -10.14 7.88 36.37
N ILE A 337 -11.03 7.31 35.55
CA ILE A 337 -12.46 7.21 35.87
C ILE A 337 -12.68 6.16 36.96
N ALA A 338 -12.08 4.98 36.80
CA ALA A 338 -12.24 3.88 37.73
C ALA A 338 -11.65 4.16 39.12
N TYR A 339 -10.54 4.90 39.16
CA TYR A 339 -9.78 5.17 40.39
C TYR A 339 -9.85 6.64 40.85
N GLY A 340 -10.58 7.50 40.14
CA GLY A 340 -10.69 8.95 40.45
C GLY A 340 -11.44 9.25 41.74
N ASP A 341 -12.38 8.36 42.08
CA ASP A 341 -13.26 8.44 43.25
C ASP A 341 -12.69 7.73 44.49
N LEU A 342 -11.43 7.26 44.47
CA LEU A 342 -10.75 6.84 45.70
C LEU A 342 -10.84 8.00 46.70
N GLU A 343 -11.51 7.77 47.83
CA GLU A 343 -11.74 8.82 48.85
C GLU A 343 -10.39 9.45 49.25
N GLU A 344 -10.35 10.72 49.65
CA GLU A 344 -9.12 11.41 50.08
C GLU A 344 -8.30 10.61 51.13
N LYS A 345 -8.95 9.71 51.87
CA LYS A 345 -8.31 8.82 52.86
C LYS A 345 -7.62 7.59 52.24
N GLU A 346 -7.97 7.22 51.01
CA GLU A 346 -7.38 6.11 50.24
C GLU A 346 -6.40 6.60 49.17
N ARG A 347 -6.35 7.93 48.91
CA ARG A 347 -5.33 8.54 48.05
C ARG A 347 -3.97 8.46 48.71
N THR A 348 -3.11 7.62 48.16
CA THR A 348 -1.70 7.59 48.49
C THR A 348 -0.95 8.64 47.65
N SER A 349 0.24 9.05 48.09
CA SER A 349 1.12 9.98 47.34
C SER A 349 1.37 9.56 45.89
N GLU A 350 1.24 8.26 45.62
CA GLU A 350 1.47 7.64 44.32
C GLU A 350 0.23 7.73 43.42
N SER A 351 -0.99 7.64 43.99
CA SER A 351 -2.21 7.91 43.22
C SER A 351 -2.18 9.36 42.70
N ASP A 352 -1.78 10.31 43.55
CA ASP A 352 -1.60 11.70 43.14
C ASP A 352 -0.50 11.86 42.08
N LEU A 353 0.59 11.08 42.17
CA LEU A 353 1.63 11.07 41.14
C LEU A 353 1.13 10.52 39.80
N PHE A 354 0.31 9.46 39.81
CA PHE A 354 -0.34 8.95 38.61
C PHE A 354 -1.21 10.03 37.94
N PHE A 355 -2.11 10.68 38.70
CA PHE A 355 -2.96 11.75 38.17
C PHE A 355 -2.14 12.95 37.67
N LYS A 356 -1.06 13.30 38.37
CA LYS A 356 -0.12 14.33 37.91
C LYS A 356 0.52 13.95 36.58
N GLN A 357 0.99 12.71 36.44
CA GLN A 357 1.60 12.21 35.20
C GLN A 357 0.58 12.11 34.05
N CYS A 358 -0.69 11.82 34.33
CA CYS A 358 -1.75 11.90 33.32
C CYS A 358 -1.86 13.30 32.72
N GLY A 359 -1.68 14.35 33.54
CA GLY A 359 -1.63 15.74 33.07
C GLY A 359 -0.40 16.10 32.22
N GLU A 360 0.63 15.25 32.20
CA GLU A 360 1.84 15.43 31.38
C GLU A 360 1.75 14.71 30.02
N VAL A 361 0.69 13.93 29.78
CA VAL A 361 0.51 13.16 28.53
C VAL A 361 0.13 14.09 27.39
N ARG A 362 0.93 14.08 26.33
CA ARG A 362 0.73 14.98 25.19
C ARG A 362 -0.54 14.62 24.42
N ASN A 363 -1.29 15.65 24.03
CA ASN A 363 -2.54 15.58 23.26
C ASN A 363 -3.71 14.85 23.95
N ALA A 364 -3.60 14.56 25.26
CA ALA A 364 -4.65 13.87 26.00
C ALA A 364 -6.02 14.55 25.88
N ASP A 365 -6.07 15.87 26.09
CA ASP A 365 -7.33 16.62 26.00
C ASP A 365 -7.83 16.75 24.56
N VAL A 366 -6.90 16.94 23.61
CA VAL A 366 -7.21 17.17 22.19
C VAL A 366 -7.90 15.95 21.56
N TYR A 367 -7.45 14.75 21.90
CA TYR A 367 -7.93 13.51 21.30
C TYR A 367 -8.90 12.72 22.19
N SER A 368 -9.23 13.22 23.39
CA SER A 368 -10.24 12.60 24.26
C SER A 368 -11.58 12.33 23.55
N PRO A 369 -12.14 13.25 22.73
CA PRO A 369 -13.40 12.99 22.02
C PRO A 369 -13.34 11.82 21.04
N ILE A 370 -12.16 11.51 20.49
CA ILE A 370 -11.99 10.41 19.52
C ILE A 370 -12.19 9.05 20.20
N TYR A 371 -11.73 8.92 21.45
CA TYR A 371 -11.79 7.69 22.22
C TYR A 371 -13.05 7.57 23.10
N ALA A 372 -13.87 8.62 23.19
CA ALA A 372 -15.02 8.68 24.11
C ALA A 372 -16.00 7.50 23.94
N ALA A 373 -16.32 7.13 22.70
CA ALA A 373 -17.23 6.02 22.42
C ALA A 373 -16.67 4.67 22.87
N ASP A 374 -15.38 4.42 22.61
CA ASP A 374 -14.71 3.17 23.01
C ASP A 374 -14.56 3.08 24.54
N VAL A 375 -14.25 4.20 25.19
CA VAL A 375 -14.19 4.30 26.66
C VAL A 375 -15.58 4.03 27.25
N GLN A 376 -16.63 4.63 26.69
CA GLN A 376 -18.00 4.39 27.13
C GLN A 376 -18.41 2.91 26.95
N GLU A 377 -18.01 2.27 25.86
CA GLU A 377 -18.26 0.85 25.63
C GLU A 377 -17.62 -0.03 26.72
N GLU A 378 -16.36 0.23 27.10
CA GLU A 378 -15.72 -0.48 28.21
C GLU A 378 -16.40 -0.17 29.55
N ILE A 379 -16.81 1.07 29.82
CA ILE A 379 -17.56 1.39 31.05
C ILE A 379 -18.89 0.62 31.10
N ILE A 380 -19.65 0.55 30.01
CA ILE A 380 -20.89 -0.22 29.92
C ILE A 380 -20.62 -1.70 30.24
N LYS A 381 -19.55 -2.26 29.68
CA LYS A 381 -19.15 -3.65 29.91
C LYS A 381 -18.84 -3.90 31.38
N TYR A 382 -18.00 -3.07 32.00
CA TYR A 382 -17.69 -3.19 33.43
C TYR A 382 -18.92 -2.97 34.33
N ALA A 383 -19.84 -2.07 33.97
CA ALA A 383 -21.09 -1.88 34.70
C ALA A 383 -21.99 -3.12 34.63
N LYS A 384 -22.06 -3.78 33.47
CA LYS A 384 -22.77 -5.07 33.30
C LYS A 384 -22.13 -6.19 34.14
N ASP A 385 -20.82 -6.14 34.32
CA ASP A 385 -20.07 -7.06 35.17
C ASP A 385 -20.22 -6.74 36.68
N GLY A 386 -20.94 -5.66 37.04
CA GLY A 386 -21.26 -5.30 38.43
C GLY A 386 -20.22 -4.40 39.10
N GLU A 387 -19.30 -3.80 38.34
CA GLU A 387 -18.28 -2.91 38.88
C GLU A 387 -18.88 -1.60 39.42
N ALA A 388 -18.68 -1.32 40.71
CA ALA A 388 -19.32 -0.20 41.40
C ALA A 388 -18.95 1.18 40.83
N TRP A 389 -17.68 1.38 40.44
CA TRP A 389 -17.21 2.63 39.85
C TRP A 389 -17.87 2.90 38.48
N ALA A 390 -18.11 1.84 37.70
CA ALA A 390 -18.72 1.93 36.37
C ALA A 390 -20.21 2.23 36.48
N ILE A 391 -20.92 1.60 37.43
CA ILE A 391 -22.32 1.88 37.73
C ILE A 391 -22.48 3.34 38.21
N LYS A 392 -21.59 3.80 39.11
CA LYS A 392 -21.59 5.18 39.63
C LYS A 392 -21.31 6.22 38.55
N TRP A 393 -20.54 5.88 37.52
CA TRP A 393 -20.29 6.78 36.41
C TRP A 393 -21.59 7.17 35.69
N PHE A 394 -22.48 6.21 35.43
CA PHE A 394 -23.79 6.49 34.80
C PHE A 394 -24.68 7.41 35.64
N SER A 395 -24.63 7.30 36.98
CA SER A 395 -25.41 8.19 37.85
C SER A 395 -24.95 9.66 37.85
N LYS A 396 -23.78 9.96 37.27
CA LYS A 396 -23.23 11.33 37.15
C LYS A 396 -23.46 11.95 35.76
N VAL A 397 -23.90 11.15 34.78
CA VAL A 397 -24.02 11.56 33.36
C VAL A 397 -25.49 11.79 32.95
N ASP A 398 -26.44 11.44 33.82
CA ASP A 398 -27.84 11.93 33.77
C ASP A 398 -27.93 13.40 34.19
#